data_AF-A0AAD3VZW8-F1
#
_entry.id   AF-A0AAD3VZW8-F1
#
_cell.length_a   1.000
_cell.length_b   1.000
_cell.length_c   1.000
_cell.angle_alpha   90.00
_cell.angle_beta   90.00
_cell.angle_gamma   90.00
#
_symmetry.space_group_name_H-M   'P 1'
#
loop_
_entity.id
_entity.type
_entity.pdbx_description
1 polymer ?
#
loop_
_entity_poly.entity_id
_entity_poly.type
_entity_poly.pdbx_seq_one_letter_code
_entity_poly.pdbx_strand_id
1 'polypeptide(L)'
;MTQASFFETSSEQSIVKSSIVEKYFWAWAKIMLSENPGKKIAYIDLFSGPGIYKDGIISTPIRVLQKIIKDKDMRDAVATVFNDRDTQNVTSLKQYISQLPGIDSLRYQPQVLSYEVGSQIAELLSGIDLVPTLLFIDPWGYKGLTLRLIGGVLKNWGCDCIFFFNYNRILPGLSHPNPLIQEHMDALFGHEQAESLRSRLGIMEPAAKEAEVIEELTKSLVEIGGEYVLPFCFNLLLQTVGRPTADSSRKTPGWQNLGPDATSQWGFTYAFLVGYMTGILRLHFEIRLIATLARARTAGRATRNSKTPAISDMSIHRSIR
;
A
#
# COMPACT_ATOMS: atom_id res chain seq x y z
N MET A 1 21.20 -21.04 -6.84
CA MET A 1 19.74 -21.13 -7.10
C MET A 1 19.04 -20.18 -6.14
N THR A 2 18.75 -18.93 -6.54
CA THR A 2 18.38 -17.83 -5.60
C THR A 2 17.54 -16.71 -6.24
N GLN A 3 16.77 -16.98 -7.30
CA GLN A 3 15.85 -15.97 -7.88
C GLN A 3 14.37 -16.30 -7.72
N ALA A 4 13.98 -17.58 -7.69
CA ALA A 4 12.58 -17.98 -7.66
C ALA A 4 11.82 -17.52 -6.39
N SER A 5 12.45 -17.55 -5.21
CA SER A 5 11.80 -17.20 -3.94
C SER A 5 11.49 -15.70 -3.79
N PHE A 6 12.29 -14.81 -4.40
CA PHE A 6 12.06 -13.37 -4.34
C PHE A 6 10.87 -12.94 -5.22
N PHE A 7 10.70 -13.57 -6.39
CA PHE A 7 9.59 -13.27 -7.29
C PHE A 7 8.24 -13.76 -6.75
N GLU A 8 8.18 -14.96 -6.16
CA GLU A 8 6.95 -15.49 -5.54
C GLU A 8 6.49 -14.65 -4.32
N THR A 9 7.41 -14.02 -3.60
CA THR A 9 7.04 -13.19 -2.44
C THR A 9 6.50 -11.82 -2.88
N SER A 10 7.08 -11.21 -3.93
CA SER A 10 6.65 -9.90 -4.47
C SER A 10 5.26 -9.94 -5.08
N SER A 11 4.90 -11.06 -5.72
CA SER A 11 3.63 -11.29 -6.40
C SER A 11 2.48 -11.36 -5.40
N GLU A 12 2.65 -12.08 -4.29
CA GLU A 12 1.65 -12.19 -3.21
C GLU A 12 1.37 -10.85 -2.52
N GLN A 13 2.43 -10.05 -2.23
CA GLN A 13 2.21 -8.73 -1.63
C GLN A 13 1.40 -7.83 -2.56
N SER A 14 1.71 -7.86 -3.85
CA SER A 14 1.02 -7.05 -4.85
C SER A 14 -0.47 -7.39 -4.93
N ILE A 15 -0.84 -8.68 -4.80
CA ILE A 15 -2.24 -9.13 -4.79
C ILE A 15 -2.97 -8.62 -3.55
N VAL A 16 -2.36 -8.73 -2.36
CA VAL A 16 -2.97 -8.28 -1.10
C VAL A 16 -3.16 -6.78 -1.11
N LYS A 17 -2.12 -6.03 -1.47
CA LYS A 17 -2.16 -4.57 -1.62
C LYS A 17 -3.25 -4.12 -2.58
N SER A 18 -3.28 -4.67 -3.79
CA SER A 18 -4.33 -4.40 -4.79
C SER A 18 -5.72 -4.66 -4.23
N SER A 19 -5.87 -5.75 -3.47
CA SER A 19 -7.17 -6.15 -2.91
C SER A 19 -7.63 -5.25 -1.77
N ILE A 20 -6.70 -4.69 -0.98
CA ILE A 20 -7.01 -3.68 0.04
C ILE A 20 -7.49 -2.40 -0.64
N VAL A 21 -6.70 -1.89 -1.59
CA VAL A 21 -6.99 -0.65 -2.32
C VAL A 21 -8.34 -0.74 -3.03
N GLU A 22 -8.59 -1.82 -3.77
CA GLU A 22 -9.84 -2.02 -4.51
C GLU A 22 -11.07 -2.03 -3.60
N LYS A 23 -10.97 -2.62 -2.40
CA LYS A 23 -12.06 -2.66 -1.42
C LYS A 23 -12.29 -1.31 -0.78
N TYR A 24 -11.22 -0.63 -0.37
CA TYR A 24 -11.31 0.70 0.22
C TYR A 24 -11.91 1.69 -0.78
N PHE A 25 -11.34 1.75 -1.99
CA PHE A 25 -11.85 2.57 -3.09
C PHE A 25 -13.33 2.36 -3.32
N TRP A 26 -13.80 1.11 -3.39
CA TRP A 26 -15.20 0.84 -3.66
C TRP A 26 -16.13 1.34 -2.54
N ALA A 27 -15.73 1.13 -1.28
CA ALA A 27 -16.51 1.60 -0.13
C ALA A 27 -16.55 3.13 -0.06
N TRP A 28 -15.37 3.77 -0.20
CA TRP A 28 -15.22 5.21 -0.25
C TRP A 28 -16.05 5.83 -1.39
N ALA A 29 -15.91 5.30 -2.61
CA ALA A 29 -16.59 5.82 -3.79
C ALA A 29 -18.11 5.75 -3.65
N LYS A 30 -18.68 4.64 -3.15
CA LYS A 30 -20.14 4.56 -2.97
C LYS A 30 -20.69 5.60 -1.99
N ILE A 31 -19.94 5.94 -0.95
CA ILE A 31 -20.34 7.03 -0.04
C ILE A 31 -20.19 8.38 -0.75
N MET A 32 -19.06 8.62 -1.41
CA MET A 32 -18.85 9.88 -2.12
C MET A 32 -19.89 10.12 -3.22
N LEU A 33 -20.34 9.10 -3.94
CA LEU A 33 -21.41 9.25 -4.93
C LEU A 33 -22.77 9.61 -4.31
N SER A 34 -23.00 9.24 -3.04
CA SER A 34 -24.20 9.62 -2.28
C SER A 34 -24.12 11.05 -1.76
N GLU A 35 -22.97 11.39 -1.16
CA GLU A 35 -22.79 12.66 -0.45
C GLU A 35 -22.38 13.83 -1.36
N ASN A 36 -21.76 13.56 -2.51
CA ASN A 36 -21.31 14.59 -3.45
C ASN A 36 -22.41 14.95 -4.46
N PRO A 37 -23.00 16.16 -4.41
CA PRO A 37 -24.04 16.57 -5.35
C PRO A 37 -23.55 16.59 -6.80
N GLY A 38 -22.26 16.87 -7.02
CA GLY A 38 -21.64 16.90 -8.35
C GLY A 38 -21.43 15.51 -8.94
N LYS A 39 -21.56 14.44 -8.15
CA LYS A 39 -21.35 13.02 -8.45
C LYS A 39 -19.98 12.65 -9.03
N LYS A 40 -19.20 13.59 -9.55
CA LYS A 40 -17.86 13.34 -10.09
C LYS A 40 -16.87 13.11 -8.96
N ILE A 41 -16.16 12.00 -9.03
CA ILE A 41 -15.09 11.63 -8.09
C ILE A 41 -13.85 11.18 -8.88
N ALA A 42 -12.69 11.15 -8.24
CA ALA A 42 -11.45 10.72 -8.87
C ALA A 42 -10.74 9.60 -8.11
N TYR A 43 -10.04 8.75 -8.86
CA TYR A 43 -9.09 7.78 -8.35
C TYR A 43 -7.74 8.02 -9.02
N ILE A 44 -6.69 8.24 -8.22
CA ILE A 44 -5.34 8.49 -8.71
C ILE A 44 -4.40 7.41 -8.19
N ASP A 45 -3.71 6.71 -9.08
CA ASP A 45 -2.65 5.74 -8.76
C ASP A 45 -1.31 6.31 -9.21
N LEU A 46 -0.41 6.61 -8.27
CA LEU A 46 0.88 7.23 -8.59
C LEU A 46 1.97 6.24 -9.02
N PHE A 47 1.74 4.94 -8.83
CA PHE A 47 2.69 3.86 -9.09
C PHE A 47 1.98 2.69 -9.80
N SER A 48 1.42 2.97 -10.98
CA SER A 48 0.39 2.15 -11.62
C SER A 48 0.87 0.81 -12.19
N GLY A 49 2.15 0.69 -12.53
CA GLY A 49 2.71 -0.53 -13.13
C GLY A 49 2.24 -0.79 -14.57
N PRO A 50 2.56 -1.98 -15.12
CA PRO A 50 2.46 -2.28 -16.56
C PRO A 50 1.07 -2.74 -17.03
N GLY A 51 0.04 -2.79 -16.19
CA GLY A 51 -1.24 -3.44 -16.54
C GLY A 51 -1.26 -4.91 -16.13
N ILE A 52 -0.35 -5.73 -16.68
CA ILE A 52 -0.13 -7.12 -16.26
C ILE A 52 1.37 -7.32 -16.03
N TYR A 53 1.72 -7.84 -14.85
CA TYR A 53 3.10 -8.16 -14.49
C TYR A 53 3.59 -9.43 -15.21
N LYS A 54 4.91 -9.66 -15.22
CA LYS A 54 5.55 -10.80 -15.92
C LYS A 54 5.07 -12.17 -15.42
N ASP A 55 4.63 -12.23 -14.17
CA ASP A 55 4.06 -13.42 -13.52
C ASP A 55 2.56 -13.62 -13.81
N GLY A 56 1.96 -12.76 -14.64
CA GLY A 56 0.55 -12.80 -15.00
C GLY A 56 -0.37 -12.06 -14.01
N ILE A 57 0.16 -11.44 -12.96
CA ILE A 57 -0.67 -10.69 -12.02
C ILE A 57 -1.20 -9.43 -12.66
N ILE A 58 -2.51 -9.25 -12.53
CA ILE A 58 -3.21 -8.05 -12.97
C ILE A 58 -2.93 -6.91 -11.97
N SER A 59 -2.42 -5.79 -12.48
CA SER A 59 -2.15 -4.57 -11.71
C SER A 59 -3.43 -3.89 -11.20
N THR A 60 -3.28 -3.05 -10.17
CA THR A 60 -4.39 -2.29 -9.55
C THR A 60 -5.23 -1.49 -10.55
N PRO A 61 -4.64 -0.72 -11.50
CA PRO A 61 -5.42 0.04 -12.48
C PRO A 61 -6.42 -0.81 -13.25
N ILE A 62 -5.98 -1.97 -13.75
CA ILE A 62 -6.83 -2.86 -14.55
C ILE A 62 -7.98 -3.42 -13.70
N ARG A 63 -7.69 -3.82 -12.45
CA ARG A 63 -8.72 -4.31 -11.51
C ARG A 63 -9.77 -3.25 -11.19
N VAL A 64 -9.32 -2.02 -10.92
CA VAL A 64 -10.20 -0.88 -10.62
C VAL A 64 -11.10 -0.57 -11.82
N LEU A 65 -10.54 -0.46 -13.02
CA LEU A 65 -11.30 -0.20 -14.25
C LEU A 65 -12.33 -1.29 -14.54
N GLN A 66 -11.94 -2.57 -14.46
CA GLN A 66 -12.86 -3.69 -14.67
C GLN A 66 -14.08 -3.65 -13.73
N LYS A 67 -13.91 -3.11 -12.51
CA LYS A 67 -14.99 -2.96 -11.55
C LYS A 67 -15.87 -1.74 -11.83
N ILE A 68 -15.26 -0.60 -12.18
CA ILE A 68 -15.96 0.62 -12.59
C ILE A 68 -16.85 0.32 -13.80
N ILE A 69 -16.32 -0.34 -14.84
CA ILE A 69 -17.04 -0.68 -16.07
C ILE A 69 -18.34 -1.47 -15.81
N LYS A 70 -18.37 -2.28 -14.75
CA LYS A 70 -19.53 -3.14 -14.43
C LYS A 70 -20.63 -2.43 -13.66
N ASP A 71 -20.40 -1.21 -13.18
CA ASP A 71 -21.33 -0.46 -12.32
C ASP A 71 -21.70 0.87 -12.97
N LYS A 72 -22.99 1.05 -13.28
CA LYS A 72 -23.47 2.23 -14.02
C LYS A 72 -23.12 3.54 -13.34
N ASP A 73 -23.37 3.65 -12.04
CA ASP A 73 -23.11 4.90 -11.31
C ASP A 73 -21.62 5.25 -11.32
N MET A 74 -20.76 4.23 -11.21
CA MET A 74 -19.31 4.41 -11.25
C MET A 74 -18.83 4.85 -12.64
N ARG A 75 -19.33 4.22 -13.71
CA ARG A 75 -18.98 4.61 -15.09
C ARG A 75 -19.27 6.07 -15.41
N ASP A 76 -20.36 6.58 -14.86
CA ASP A 76 -20.85 7.93 -15.13
C ASP A 76 -20.19 9.02 -14.25
N ALA A 77 -19.38 8.60 -13.28
CA ALA A 77 -18.90 9.45 -12.20
C ALA A 77 -17.38 9.45 -11.97
N VAL A 78 -16.71 8.32 -12.15
CA VAL A 78 -15.32 8.15 -11.76
C VAL A 78 -14.38 8.59 -12.89
N ALA A 79 -13.53 9.56 -12.60
CA ALA A 79 -12.34 9.85 -13.39
C ALA A 79 -11.13 9.09 -12.83
N THR A 80 -10.29 8.52 -13.69
CA THR A 80 -9.09 7.79 -13.26
C THR A 80 -7.83 8.41 -13.86
N VAL A 81 -6.80 8.52 -13.02
CA VAL A 81 -5.45 8.95 -13.43
C VAL A 81 -4.45 7.91 -12.93
N PHE A 82 -3.64 7.38 -13.84
CA PHE A 82 -2.61 6.40 -13.55
C PHE A 82 -1.26 6.99 -13.94
N ASN A 83 -0.26 6.85 -13.09
CA ASN A 83 1.10 7.34 -13.33
C ASN A 83 2.12 6.25 -13.10
N ASP A 84 3.11 6.16 -13.98
CA ASP A 84 4.33 5.37 -13.75
C ASP A 84 5.53 6.09 -14.38
N ARG A 85 6.64 6.14 -13.65
CA ARG A 85 7.88 6.75 -14.16
C ARG A 85 8.48 5.96 -15.32
N ASP A 86 8.21 4.66 -15.40
CA ASP A 86 8.72 3.79 -16.45
C ASP A 86 7.81 3.90 -17.68
N THR A 87 8.35 4.46 -18.76
CA THR A 87 7.63 4.66 -20.01
C THR A 87 7.21 3.34 -20.68
N GLN A 88 7.90 2.23 -20.40
CA GLN A 88 7.52 0.91 -20.87
C GLN A 88 6.28 0.41 -20.12
N ASN A 89 6.23 0.59 -18.80
CA ASN A 89 5.03 0.28 -18.00
C ASN A 89 3.84 1.10 -18.49
N VAL A 90 4.02 2.41 -18.71
CA VAL A 90 2.98 3.30 -19.24
C VAL A 90 2.46 2.84 -20.59
N THR A 91 3.36 2.47 -21.50
CA THR A 91 2.99 1.98 -22.83
C THR A 91 2.20 0.68 -22.74
N SER A 92 2.68 -0.26 -21.93
CA SER A 92 2.01 -1.55 -21.70
C SER A 92 0.63 -1.38 -21.06
N LEU A 93 0.54 -0.53 -20.03
CA LEU A 93 -0.73 -0.24 -19.34
C LEU A 93 -1.76 0.37 -20.30
N LYS A 94 -1.37 1.32 -21.15
CA LYS A 94 -2.26 1.89 -22.18
C LYS A 94 -2.82 0.82 -23.12
N GLN A 95 -1.97 -0.11 -23.58
CA GLN A 95 -2.38 -1.20 -24.46
C GLN A 95 -3.39 -2.15 -23.77
N TYR A 96 -3.18 -2.48 -22.49
CA TYR A 96 -4.12 -3.30 -21.75
C TYR A 96 -5.45 -2.58 -21.50
N ILE A 97 -5.41 -1.29 -21.16
CA ILE A 97 -6.62 -0.47 -20.95
C ILE A 97 -7.45 -0.40 -22.23
N SER A 98 -6.83 -0.16 -23.40
CA SER A 98 -7.56 -0.07 -24.68
C SER A 98 -8.24 -1.38 -25.09
N GLN A 99 -7.80 -2.52 -24.53
CA GLN A 99 -8.38 -3.84 -24.80
C GLN A 99 -9.45 -4.23 -23.79
N LEU A 100 -9.73 -3.43 -22.77
CA LEU A 100 -10.74 -3.75 -21.77
C LEU A 100 -12.15 -3.68 -22.38
N PRO A 101 -12.94 -4.77 -22.32
CA PRO A 101 -14.32 -4.73 -22.79
C PRO A 101 -15.13 -3.69 -22.02
N GLY A 102 -15.75 -2.75 -22.74
CA GLY A 102 -16.57 -1.70 -22.16
C GLY A 102 -15.80 -0.46 -21.70
N ILE A 103 -14.51 -0.33 -22.03
CA ILE A 103 -13.73 0.87 -21.69
C ILE A 103 -14.33 2.16 -22.28
N ASP A 104 -14.88 2.08 -23.50
CA ASP A 104 -15.53 3.21 -24.17
C ASP A 104 -16.82 3.65 -23.48
N SER A 105 -17.38 2.83 -22.58
CA SER A 105 -18.57 3.18 -21.80
C SER A 105 -18.28 4.08 -20.59
N LEU A 106 -17.01 4.35 -20.29
CA LEU A 106 -16.64 5.28 -19.23
C LEU A 106 -16.88 6.72 -19.69
N ARG A 107 -17.65 7.48 -18.91
CA ARG A 107 -17.89 8.91 -19.17
C ARG A 107 -16.58 9.70 -19.15
N TYR A 108 -15.68 9.35 -18.23
CA TYR A 108 -14.35 9.93 -18.11
C TYR A 108 -13.32 8.87 -18.49
N GLN A 109 -12.70 9.04 -19.66
CA GLN A 109 -11.69 8.11 -20.15
C GLN A 109 -10.43 8.14 -19.26
N PRO A 110 -9.79 6.99 -18.98
CA PRO A 110 -8.62 6.93 -18.11
C PRO A 110 -7.43 7.71 -18.67
N GLN A 111 -6.75 8.44 -17.81
CA GLN A 111 -5.49 9.10 -18.16
C GLN A 111 -4.32 8.26 -17.68
N VAL A 112 -3.30 8.08 -18.53
CA VAL A 112 -2.05 7.41 -18.16
C VAL A 112 -0.88 8.34 -18.46
N LEU A 113 -0.18 8.72 -17.39
CA LEU A 113 0.89 9.71 -17.36
C LEU A 113 2.24 9.04 -17.08
N SER A 114 3.32 9.73 -17.44
CA SER A 114 4.68 9.28 -17.13
C SER A 114 5.48 10.39 -16.47
N TYR A 115 5.37 10.46 -15.15
CA TYR A 115 6.11 11.40 -14.32
C TYR A 115 6.79 10.68 -13.16
N GLU A 116 7.95 11.20 -12.77
CA GLU A 116 8.57 10.82 -11.51
C GLU A 116 7.81 11.46 -10.36
N VAL A 117 7.38 10.63 -9.40
CA VAL A 117 6.66 11.11 -8.21
C VAL A 117 7.64 11.86 -7.30
N GLY A 118 7.36 13.14 -7.09
CA GLY A 118 8.20 14.05 -6.31
C GLY A 118 7.57 15.43 -6.17
N SER A 119 8.40 16.45 -6.03
CA SER A 119 7.97 17.84 -5.76
C SER A 119 6.99 18.39 -6.79
N GLN A 120 7.17 18.07 -8.08
CA GLN A 120 6.30 18.56 -9.16
C GLN A 120 4.86 18.05 -9.05
N ILE A 121 4.68 16.75 -8.79
CA ILE A 121 3.34 16.18 -8.59
C ILE A 121 2.72 16.74 -7.30
N ALA A 122 3.52 16.86 -6.23
CA ALA A 122 3.05 17.43 -4.98
C ALA A 122 2.60 18.89 -5.15
N GLU A 123 3.33 19.69 -5.94
CA GLU A 123 2.97 21.07 -6.27
C GLU A 123 1.72 21.15 -7.12
N LEU A 124 1.59 20.30 -8.15
CA LEU A 124 0.40 20.22 -8.98
C LEU A 124 -0.85 19.93 -8.14
N LEU A 125 -0.80 18.89 -7.29
CA LEU A 125 -1.94 18.52 -6.44
C LEU A 125 -2.26 19.61 -5.41
N SER A 126 -1.22 20.25 -4.86
CA SER A 126 -1.39 21.39 -3.93
C SER A 126 -1.96 22.64 -4.61
N GLY A 127 -1.79 22.80 -5.92
CA GLY A 127 -2.21 23.99 -6.67
C GLY A 127 -3.62 23.92 -7.26
N ILE A 128 -4.28 22.76 -7.23
CA ILE A 128 -5.61 22.55 -7.84
C ILE A 128 -6.67 22.25 -6.78
N ASP A 129 -7.91 22.65 -7.05
CA ASP A 129 -9.06 22.21 -6.25
C ASP A 129 -9.55 20.86 -6.77
N LEU A 130 -9.36 19.84 -5.94
CA LEU A 130 -9.75 18.47 -6.26
C LEU A 130 -11.25 18.26 -6.03
N VAL A 131 -11.89 17.54 -6.94
CA VAL A 131 -13.13 16.80 -6.62
C VAL A 131 -12.79 15.74 -5.56
N PRO A 132 -13.78 15.14 -4.86
CA PRO A 132 -13.49 14.03 -3.96
C PRO A 132 -12.60 12.99 -4.64
N THR A 133 -11.41 12.79 -4.10
CA THR A 133 -10.34 12.03 -4.73
C THR A 133 -9.77 11.00 -3.77
N LEU A 134 -9.68 9.75 -4.20
CA LEU A 134 -8.83 8.77 -3.52
C LEU A 134 -7.47 8.72 -4.20
N LEU A 135 -6.43 9.10 -3.47
CA LEU A 135 -5.03 8.96 -3.88
C LEU A 135 -4.47 7.63 -3.39
N PHE A 136 -3.83 6.87 -4.28
CA PHE A 136 -3.12 5.64 -3.98
C PHE A 136 -1.62 5.80 -4.26
N ILE A 137 -0.79 5.46 -3.25
CA ILE A 137 0.67 5.56 -3.28
C ILE A 137 1.30 4.24 -2.83
N ASP A 138 1.98 3.52 -3.73
CA ASP A 138 2.77 2.32 -3.38
C ASP A 138 4.20 2.43 -3.93
N PRO A 139 5.06 3.22 -3.29
CA PRO A 139 6.42 3.39 -3.76
C PRO A 139 7.21 2.09 -3.60
N TRP A 140 8.14 1.84 -4.52
CA TRP A 140 9.16 0.81 -4.33
C TRP A 140 10.21 1.31 -3.32
N GLY A 141 9.92 1.21 -2.02
CA GLY A 141 10.74 1.78 -0.94
C GLY A 141 10.09 3.01 -0.33
N TYR A 142 10.81 4.13 -0.26
CA TYR A 142 10.33 5.38 0.35
C TYR A 142 10.25 6.56 -0.62
N LYS A 143 10.85 6.44 -1.82
CA LYS A 143 10.90 7.55 -2.78
C LYS A 143 9.51 7.88 -3.32
N GLY A 144 9.15 9.15 -3.25
CA GLY A 144 7.87 9.69 -3.75
C GLY A 144 6.75 9.71 -2.70
N LEU A 145 6.93 9.13 -1.51
CA LEU A 145 6.01 9.29 -0.39
C LEU A 145 6.49 10.45 0.49
N THR A 146 5.76 11.56 0.50
CA THR A 146 6.10 12.76 1.27
C THR A 146 4.87 13.37 1.92
N LEU A 147 5.05 14.04 3.06
CA LEU A 147 3.96 14.77 3.73
C LEU A 147 3.36 15.85 2.82
N ARG A 148 4.19 16.54 2.03
CA ARG A 148 3.72 17.55 1.07
C ARG A 148 2.78 16.96 0.02
N LEU A 149 3.11 15.78 -0.51
CA LEU A 149 2.25 15.10 -1.49
C LEU A 149 0.91 14.70 -0.88
N ILE A 150 0.94 14.12 0.32
CA ILE A 150 -0.27 13.67 1.04
C ILE A 150 -1.15 14.89 1.40
N GLY A 151 -0.56 15.92 2.02
CA GLY A 151 -1.26 17.14 2.43
C GLY A 151 -1.84 17.91 1.26
N GLY A 152 -1.17 17.89 0.09
CA GLY A 152 -1.67 18.47 -1.15
C GLY A 152 -3.01 17.88 -1.62
N VAL A 153 -3.32 16.63 -1.24
CA VAL A 153 -4.62 16.00 -1.53
C VAL A 153 -5.62 16.18 -0.39
N LEU A 154 -5.19 16.04 0.86
CA LEU A 154 -6.07 16.07 2.03
C LEU A 154 -6.72 17.44 2.28
N LYS A 155 -6.22 18.51 1.66
CA LYS A 155 -6.78 19.87 1.79
C LYS A 155 -8.21 20.03 1.26
N ASN A 156 -8.69 19.16 0.37
CA ASN A 156 -10.00 19.26 -0.25
C ASN A 156 -11.01 18.27 0.37
N TRP A 157 -12.29 18.64 0.38
CA TRP A 157 -13.35 17.80 0.94
C TRP A 157 -13.50 16.48 0.19
N GLY A 158 -13.75 15.40 0.94
CA GLY A 158 -13.96 14.06 0.39
C GLY A 158 -12.69 13.42 -0.17
N CYS A 159 -11.52 14.02 0.04
CA CYS A 159 -10.25 13.46 -0.36
C CYS A 159 -9.65 12.55 0.72
N ASP A 160 -9.24 11.35 0.29
CA ASP A 160 -8.56 10.37 1.11
C ASP A 160 -7.27 9.92 0.41
N CYS A 161 -6.31 9.43 1.19
CA CYS A 161 -5.07 8.84 0.72
C CYS A 161 -4.91 7.44 1.31
N ILE A 162 -4.56 6.47 0.47
CA ILE A 162 -4.09 5.16 0.88
C ILE A 162 -2.65 4.98 0.43
N PHE A 163 -1.77 4.58 1.34
CA PHE A 163 -0.40 4.28 0.97
C PHE A 163 0.17 3.08 1.73
N PHE A 164 1.17 2.44 1.14
CA PHE A 164 1.89 1.34 1.77
C PHE A 164 3.25 1.80 2.29
N PHE A 165 3.54 1.36 3.50
CA PHE A 165 4.73 1.73 4.26
C PHE A 165 5.46 0.45 4.68
N ASN A 166 6.69 0.28 4.19
CA ASN A 166 7.51 -0.89 4.50
C ASN A 166 8.44 -0.56 5.68
N TYR A 167 8.02 -0.93 6.90
CA TYR A 167 8.77 -0.65 8.12
C TYR A 167 10.23 -1.12 8.05
N ASN A 168 10.47 -2.30 7.49
CA ASN A 168 11.81 -2.88 7.35
C ASN A 168 12.74 -2.07 6.44
N ARG A 169 12.19 -1.23 5.54
CA ARG A 169 12.98 -0.28 4.74
C ARG A 169 13.13 1.08 5.41
N ILE A 170 12.13 1.50 6.18
CA ILE A 170 12.09 2.82 6.82
C ILE A 170 12.99 2.88 8.04
N LEU A 171 12.96 1.84 8.89
CA LEU A 171 13.78 1.83 10.11
C LEU A 171 15.29 1.99 9.81
N PRO A 172 15.89 1.24 8.87
CA PRO A 172 17.29 1.49 8.49
C PRO A 172 17.48 2.82 7.74
N GLY A 173 16.45 3.30 7.04
CA GLY A 173 16.47 4.58 6.32
C GLY A 173 16.62 5.78 7.26
N LEU A 174 15.95 5.76 8.41
CA LEU A 174 16.01 6.82 9.42
C LEU A 174 17.42 7.08 9.93
N SER A 175 18.23 6.03 10.10
CA SER A 175 19.61 6.10 10.60
C SER A 175 20.66 5.95 9.49
N HIS A 176 20.27 5.98 8.21
CA HIS A 176 21.19 5.83 7.10
C HIS A 176 22.10 7.07 6.95
N PRO A 177 23.42 6.92 6.74
CA PRO A 177 24.34 8.06 6.64
C PRO A 177 24.29 8.81 5.29
N ASN A 178 23.59 8.27 4.30
CA ASN A 178 23.46 8.87 2.97
C ASN A 178 22.50 10.08 3.02
N PRO A 179 22.94 11.29 2.67
CA PRO A 179 22.11 12.49 2.71
C PRO A 179 20.82 12.40 1.88
N LEU A 180 20.84 11.73 0.72
CA LEU A 180 19.64 11.56 -0.11
C LEU A 180 18.58 10.69 0.57
N ILE A 181 19.01 9.71 1.37
CA ILE A 181 18.10 8.86 2.13
C ILE A 181 17.53 9.63 3.31
N GLN A 182 18.36 10.45 3.97
CA GLN A 182 17.91 11.33 5.05
C GLN A 182 16.87 12.34 4.55
N GLU A 183 17.09 12.96 3.40
CA GLU A 183 16.14 13.88 2.76
C GLU A 183 14.78 13.20 2.51
N HIS A 184 14.77 11.94 2.07
CA HIS A 184 13.53 11.19 1.91
C HIS A 184 12.82 10.90 3.24
N MET A 185 13.56 10.63 4.31
CA MET A 185 12.96 10.44 5.64
C MET A 185 12.42 11.76 6.19
N ASP A 186 13.17 12.85 6.04
CA ASP A 186 12.73 14.18 6.46
C ASP A 186 11.49 14.63 5.68
N ALA A 187 11.40 14.30 4.38
CA ALA A 187 10.21 14.58 3.59
C ALA A 187 8.99 13.71 3.98
N LEU A 188 9.21 12.55 4.60
CA LEU A 188 8.16 11.61 5.02
C LEU A 188 7.65 11.88 6.45
N PHE A 189 8.53 12.26 7.37
CA PHE A 189 8.19 12.52 8.78
C PHE A 189 8.09 14.00 9.12
N GLY A 190 8.72 14.88 8.32
CA GLY A 190 9.05 16.24 8.74
C GLY A 190 10.47 16.27 9.29
N HIS A 191 11.23 17.34 9.01
CA HIS A 191 12.65 17.42 9.37
C HIS A 191 12.85 17.35 10.90
N GLU A 192 12.13 18.17 11.66
CA GLU A 192 12.24 18.21 13.13
C GLU A 192 11.77 16.88 13.77
N GLN A 193 10.66 16.33 13.29
CA GLN A 193 10.12 15.04 13.73
C GLN A 193 11.09 13.90 13.41
N ALA A 194 11.69 13.88 12.22
CA ALA A 194 12.67 12.87 11.83
C ALA A 194 13.93 12.93 12.71
N GLU A 195 14.45 14.12 13.02
CA GLU A 195 15.58 14.29 13.94
C GLU A 195 15.26 13.83 15.37
N SER A 196 14.10 14.21 15.88
CA SER A 196 13.62 13.79 17.19
C SER A 196 13.46 12.27 17.24
N LEU A 197 12.84 11.66 16.23
CA LEU A 197 12.65 10.22 16.10
C LEU A 197 13.98 9.46 16.07
N ARG A 198 14.96 9.92 15.28
CA ARG A 198 16.31 9.32 15.23
C ARG A 198 16.95 9.24 16.61
N SER A 199 16.83 10.32 17.39
CA SER A 199 17.41 10.41 18.73
C SER A 199 16.77 9.39 19.69
N ARG A 200 15.43 9.26 19.65
CA ARG A 200 14.69 8.31 20.49
C ARG A 200 14.97 6.86 20.09
N LEU A 201 15.01 6.56 18.80
CA LEU A 201 15.28 5.21 18.28
C LEU A 201 16.68 4.67 18.61
N GLY A 202 17.65 5.54 18.89
CA GLY A 202 19.01 5.15 19.26
C GLY A 202 19.12 4.42 20.60
N ILE A 203 18.18 4.69 21.52
CA ILE A 203 18.18 4.14 22.90
C ILE A 203 17.06 3.11 23.15
N MET A 204 16.22 2.85 22.15
CA MET A 204 15.08 1.94 22.28
C MET A 204 15.44 0.49 21.94
N GLU A 205 14.78 -0.44 22.62
CA GLU A 205 14.80 -1.86 22.28
C GLU A 205 14.11 -2.12 20.93
N PRO A 206 14.59 -3.09 20.12
CA PRO A 206 14.05 -3.37 18.79
C PRO A 206 12.54 -3.57 18.74
N ALA A 207 11.96 -4.21 19.76
CA ALA A 207 10.53 -4.48 19.86
C ALA A 207 9.66 -3.22 20.03
N ALA A 208 10.22 -2.12 20.56
CA ALA A 208 9.50 -0.87 20.76
C ALA A 208 9.59 0.08 19.55
N LYS A 209 10.63 -0.06 18.72
CA LYS A 209 10.89 0.84 17.57
C LYS A 209 9.77 0.85 16.55
N GLU A 210 9.09 -0.27 16.36
CA GLU A 210 8.00 -0.38 15.40
C GLU A 210 6.83 0.53 15.78
N ALA A 211 6.34 0.40 17.01
CA ALA A 211 5.26 1.23 17.52
C ALA A 211 5.64 2.72 17.47
N GLU A 212 6.87 3.07 17.86
CA GLU A 212 7.35 4.45 17.85
C GLU A 212 7.35 5.07 16.44
N VAL A 213 7.85 4.34 15.43
CA VAL A 213 7.88 4.82 14.04
C VAL A 213 6.47 5.02 13.49
N ILE A 214 5.56 4.09 13.77
CA ILE A 214 4.17 4.16 13.32
C ILE A 214 3.42 5.30 14.01
N GLU A 215 3.66 5.51 15.31
CA GLU A 215 3.08 6.61 16.07
C GLU A 215 3.59 7.97 15.57
N GLU A 216 4.90 8.11 15.33
CA GLU A 216 5.47 9.35 14.81
C GLU A 216 4.89 9.70 13.43
N LEU A 217 4.85 8.74 12.50
CA LEU A 217 4.25 8.97 11.19
C LEU A 217 2.78 9.35 11.31
N THR A 218 2.04 8.73 12.24
CA THR A 218 0.64 9.07 12.50
C THR A 218 0.50 10.53 12.94
N LYS A 219 1.35 11.00 13.84
CA LYS A 219 1.37 12.41 14.28
C LYS A 219 1.68 13.35 13.12
N SER A 220 2.71 13.07 12.34
CA SER A 220 3.08 13.86 11.16
C SER A 220 1.94 13.98 10.14
N LEU A 221 1.15 12.90 9.97
CA LEU A 221 -0.01 12.90 9.07
C LEU A 221 -1.18 13.74 9.61
N VAL A 222 -1.42 13.71 10.93
CA VAL A 222 -2.43 14.55 11.58
C VAL A 222 -2.06 16.03 11.43
N GLU A 223 -0.79 16.39 11.64
CA GLU A 223 -0.29 17.76 11.53
C GLU A 223 -0.52 18.39 10.14
N ILE A 224 -0.52 17.60 9.08
CA ILE A 224 -0.77 18.07 7.71
C ILE A 224 -2.25 18.01 7.28
N GLY A 225 -3.17 17.80 8.22
CA GLY A 225 -4.61 17.79 7.96
C GLY A 225 -5.23 16.41 7.79
N GLY A 226 -4.53 15.33 8.15
CA GLY A 226 -5.10 14.00 8.25
C GLY A 226 -6.04 13.86 9.45
N GLU A 227 -7.30 14.26 9.31
CA GLU A 227 -8.30 14.23 10.40
C GLU A 227 -8.44 12.82 11.02
N TYR A 228 -8.38 11.79 10.17
CA TYR A 228 -8.34 10.40 10.62
C TYR A 228 -7.18 9.68 9.94
N VAL A 229 -6.38 9.01 10.76
CA VAL A 229 -5.27 8.17 10.32
C VAL A 229 -5.50 6.76 10.89
N LEU A 230 -5.58 5.78 9.99
CA LEU A 230 -5.75 4.37 10.35
C LEU A 230 -4.58 3.55 9.79
N PRO A 231 -3.55 3.30 10.62
CA PRO A 231 -2.51 2.32 10.31
C PRO A 231 -3.00 0.91 10.60
N PHE A 232 -2.74 -0.02 9.69
CA PHE A 232 -2.88 -1.45 9.98
C PHE A 232 -1.77 -2.26 9.33
N CYS A 233 -1.27 -3.24 10.07
CA CYS A 233 -0.25 -4.15 9.58
C CYS A 233 -0.89 -5.40 8.98
N PHE A 234 -0.35 -5.88 7.87
CA PHE A 234 -0.68 -7.20 7.35
C PHE A 234 0.60 -7.99 7.10
N ASN A 235 0.64 -9.21 7.64
CA ASN A 235 1.75 -10.13 7.44
C ASN A 235 1.46 -11.08 6.28
N LEU A 236 2.47 -11.28 5.45
CA LEU A 236 2.51 -12.37 4.49
C LEU A 236 3.37 -13.48 5.11
N LEU A 237 2.82 -14.68 5.24
CA LEU A 237 3.60 -15.86 5.61
C LEU A 237 4.66 -16.07 4.55
N LEU A 238 5.93 -15.82 4.90
CA LEU A 238 7.03 -16.46 4.22
C LEU A 238 6.86 -17.96 4.47
N GLN A 239 6.35 -18.71 3.49
CA GLN A 239 6.46 -20.15 3.53
C GLN A 239 7.94 -20.49 3.45
N THR A 240 8.58 -20.74 4.60
CA THR A 240 9.86 -21.40 4.62
C THR A 240 9.66 -22.78 4.02
N VAL A 241 10.20 -23.00 2.81
CA VAL A 241 10.31 -24.32 2.22
C VAL A 241 11.01 -25.21 3.23
N GLY A 242 10.35 -26.32 3.61
CA GLY A 242 10.87 -27.26 4.59
C GLY A 242 12.29 -27.70 4.25
N ARG A 243 13.12 -27.89 5.29
CA ARG A 243 14.46 -28.48 5.15
C ARG A 243 14.38 -29.73 4.25
N PRO A 244 15.35 -29.96 3.35
CA PRO A 244 15.57 -31.29 2.82
C PRO A 244 15.78 -32.22 4.01
N THR A 245 14.97 -33.27 4.13
CA THR A 245 15.21 -34.36 5.07
C THR A 245 16.61 -34.89 4.80
N ALA A 246 17.51 -34.75 5.77
CA ALA A 246 18.86 -35.28 5.68
C ALA A 246 18.78 -36.80 5.51
N ASP A 247 19.30 -37.29 4.39
CA ASP A 247 19.63 -38.69 4.19
C ASP A 247 20.62 -39.13 5.28
N SER A 248 20.19 -40.11 6.07
CA SER A 248 20.92 -40.66 7.19
C SER A 248 22.00 -41.63 6.70
N SER A 249 23.09 -41.14 6.12
CA SER A 249 24.29 -41.95 5.91
C SER A 249 25.57 -41.15 5.68
N ARG A 250 26.12 -40.53 6.73
CA ARG A 250 27.58 -40.38 6.98
C ARG A 250 27.85 -39.72 8.33
N LYS A 251 28.78 -40.30 9.08
CA LYS A 251 29.13 -39.98 10.47
C LYS A 251 30.28 -38.95 10.56
N THR A 252 30.15 -38.06 11.56
CA THR A 252 31.18 -37.33 12.36
C THR A 252 31.94 -36.13 11.75
N PRO A 253 32.53 -35.22 12.59
CA PRO A 253 31.94 -34.51 13.73
C PRO A 253 32.35 -33.01 13.79
N GLY A 254 31.58 -32.15 14.48
CA GLY A 254 32.10 -30.88 15.01
C GLY A 254 31.10 -29.72 14.98
N TRP A 255 31.03 -29.02 16.12
CA TRP A 255 30.20 -27.84 16.47
C TRP A 255 28.82 -28.15 17.07
N GLN A 256 28.86 -28.53 18.35
CA GLN A 256 27.79 -28.29 19.31
C GLN A 256 27.73 -26.78 19.66
N ASN A 257 26.52 -26.30 19.92
CA ASN A 257 26.11 -24.99 20.47
C ASN A 257 25.91 -23.83 19.47
N LEU A 258 24.70 -23.73 18.91
CA LEU A 258 23.98 -22.46 18.75
C LEU A 258 22.51 -22.68 19.14
N GLY A 259 22.00 -21.81 20.02
CA GLY A 259 20.74 -21.93 20.74
C GLY A 259 19.48 -21.69 19.90
N PRO A 260 18.31 -21.56 20.57
CA PRO A 260 17.04 -21.31 19.89
C PRO A 260 17.06 -19.85 19.44
N ASP A 261 16.87 -19.60 18.15
CA ASP A 261 16.19 -18.41 17.62
C ASP A 261 16.31 -18.41 16.09
N ALA A 262 15.43 -19.17 15.47
CA ALA A 262 14.95 -18.82 14.14
C ALA A 262 13.93 -17.68 14.33
N THR A 263 14.40 -16.47 14.64
CA THR A 263 13.59 -15.27 14.47
C THR A 263 13.22 -15.20 12.99
N SER A 264 11.97 -15.54 12.72
CA SER A 264 11.34 -15.43 11.42
C SER A 264 11.52 -13.99 10.95
N GLN A 265 12.10 -13.78 9.77
CA GLN A 265 12.16 -12.44 9.17
C GLN A 265 10.75 -12.03 8.75
N TRP A 266 9.99 -11.47 9.68
CA TRP A 266 8.65 -10.96 9.42
C TRP A 266 8.77 -9.69 8.57
N GLY A 267 8.15 -9.70 7.39
CA GLY A 267 8.04 -8.54 6.51
C GLY A 267 6.87 -7.66 6.93
N PHE A 268 7.02 -6.78 7.92
CA PHE A 268 5.94 -5.87 8.34
C PHE A 268 5.67 -4.82 7.26
N THR A 269 4.53 -4.95 6.58
CA THR A 269 4.00 -3.95 5.65
C THR A 269 2.76 -3.33 6.26
N TYR A 270 2.79 -2.01 6.38
CA TYR A 270 1.68 -1.23 6.87
C TYR A 270 0.92 -0.63 5.70
N ALA A 271 -0.39 -0.62 5.81
CA ALA A 271 -1.25 0.25 5.03
C ALA A 271 -1.68 1.40 5.93
N PHE A 272 -1.56 2.62 5.42
CA PHE A 272 -2.11 3.82 6.03
C PHE A 272 -3.28 4.30 5.20
N LEU A 273 -4.41 4.47 5.86
CA LEU A 273 -5.58 5.16 5.33
C LEU A 273 -5.67 6.51 6.03
N VAL A 274 -5.75 7.58 5.26
CA VAL A 274 -5.74 8.94 5.79
C VAL A 274 -6.81 9.76 5.09
N GLY A 275 -7.62 10.51 5.84
CA GLY A 275 -8.55 11.50 5.28
C GLY A 275 -9.89 11.54 5.98
N TYR A 276 -10.74 12.46 5.50
CA TYR A 276 -12.04 12.77 6.10
C TYR A 276 -12.93 11.52 6.21
N MET A 277 -12.98 10.71 5.15
CA MET A 277 -13.85 9.55 5.11
C MET A 277 -13.29 8.34 5.86
N THR A 278 -12.00 8.35 6.18
CA THR A 278 -11.36 7.28 6.97
C THR A 278 -12.01 7.16 8.34
N GLY A 279 -12.45 8.26 8.97
CA GLY A 279 -13.13 8.24 10.27
C GLY A 279 -14.53 7.63 10.23
N ILE A 280 -15.32 8.00 9.21
CA ILE A 280 -16.69 7.48 9.00
C ILE A 280 -16.63 6.00 8.59
N LEU A 281 -15.66 5.65 7.74
CA LEU A 281 -15.42 4.28 7.32
C LEU A 281 -14.76 3.44 8.41
N ARG A 282 -14.15 4.01 9.46
CA ARG A 282 -13.34 3.26 10.44
C ARG A 282 -14.04 2.03 10.98
N LEU A 283 -15.26 2.17 11.52
CA LEU A 283 -16.02 1.03 12.06
C LEU A 283 -16.50 0.07 10.96
N HIS A 284 -16.99 0.60 9.83
CA HIS A 284 -17.57 -0.22 8.78
C HIS A 284 -16.49 -0.98 7.98
N PHE A 285 -15.33 -0.36 7.78
CA PHE A 285 -14.16 -0.88 7.09
C PHE A 285 -13.36 -1.81 8.00
N GLU A 286 -13.13 -1.51 9.28
CA GLU A 286 -12.52 -2.47 10.21
C GLU A 286 -13.35 -3.77 10.25
N ILE A 287 -14.67 -3.69 10.41
CA ILE A 287 -15.54 -4.88 10.45
C ILE A 287 -15.54 -5.62 9.11
N ARG A 288 -15.70 -4.92 7.98
CA ARG A 288 -15.74 -5.58 6.65
C ARG A 288 -14.38 -6.08 6.21
N LEU A 289 -13.28 -5.38 6.51
CA LEU A 289 -11.91 -5.80 6.21
C LEU A 289 -11.57 -7.03 7.04
N ILE A 290 -11.78 -7.01 8.36
CA ILE A 290 -11.61 -8.19 9.22
C ILE A 290 -12.48 -9.35 8.72
N ALA A 291 -13.77 -9.12 8.43
CA ALA A 291 -14.66 -10.18 7.94
C ALA A 291 -14.24 -10.72 6.56
N THR A 292 -13.73 -9.88 5.67
CA THR A 292 -13.31 -10.31 4.32
C THR A 292 -11.97 -11.05 4.36
N LEU A 293 -11.03 -10.61 5.20
CA LEU A 293 -9.76 -11.30 5.40
C LEU A 293 -9.95 -12.61 6.19
N ALA A 294 -10.91 -12.65 7.13
CA ALA A 294 -11.35 -13.89 7.77
C ALA A 294 -12.02 -14.85 6.78
N ARG A 295 -12.81 -14.35 5.81
CA ARG A 295 -13.37 -15.16 4.72
C ARG A 295 -12.30 -15.71 3.77
N ALA A 296 -11.26 -14.94 3.48
CA ALA A 296 -10.09 -15.42 2.71
C ALA A 296 -9.35 -16.55 3.46
N ARG A 297 -9.23 -16.47 4.80
CA ARG A 297 -8.74 -17.57 5.66
C ARG A 297 -9.61 -18.84 5.56
N THR A 298 -10.95 -18.71 5.56
CA THR A 298 -11.85 -19.88 5.46
C THR A 298 -11.92 -20.49 4.06
N ALA A 299 -11.86 -19.68 3.00
CA ALA A 299 -11.87 -20.16 1.62
C ALA A 299 -10.61 -20.99 1.30
N GLY A 300 -9.43 -20.55 1.77
CA GLY A 300 -8.18 -21.33 1.67
C GLY A 300 -8.18 -22.64 2.47
N ARG A 301 -9.09 -22.79 3.46
CA ARG A 301 -9.27 -24.04 4.21
C ARG A 301 -10.14 -25.06 3.47
N ALA A 302 -11.05 -24.59 2.60
CA ALA A 302 -11.93 -25.45 1.79
C ALA A 302 -11.26 -25.95 0.50
N THR A 303 -10.27 -25.22 -0.04
CA THR A 303 -9.51 -25.60 -1.23
C THR A 303 -8.13 -26.14 -0.87
N ARG A 304 -8.06 -27.26 -0.14
CA ARG A 304 -6.78 -27.89 0.22
C ARG A 304 -6.04 -28.57 -0.95
N ASN A 305 -6.46 -28.33 -2.19
CA ASN A 305 -5.85 -28.88 -3.42
C ASN A 305 -5.39 -27.82 -4.44
N SER A 306 -5.41 -26.52 -4.10
CA SER A 306 -4.81 -25.48 -4.95
C SER A 306 -3.90 -24.58 -4.12
N LYS A 307 -2.68 -24.35 -4.60
CA LYS A 307 -1.64 -23.51 -4.01
C LYS A 307 -2.11 -22.05 -3.86
N THR A 308 -2.79 -21.72 -2.76
CA THR A 308 -3.17 -20.34 -2.42
C THR A 308 -2.91 -20.12 -0.93
N PRO A 309 -2.07 -19.15 -0.52
CA PRO A 309 -1.74 -18.96 0.89
C PRO A 309 -2.86 -18.27 1.67
N ALA A 310 -2.93 -18.57 2.98
CA ALA A 310 -3.81 -17.93 3.94
C ALA A 310 -3.08 -16.79 4.67
N ILE A 311 -3.77 -15.65 4.86
CA ILE A 311 -3.28 -14.51 5.65
C ILE A 311 -3.14 -14.93 7.11
N SER A 312 -1.96 -14.77 7.72
CA SER A 312 -1.77 -15.04 9.15
C SER A 312 -1.50 -13.76 9.93
N ASP A 313 -2.53 -13.35 10.66
CA ASP A 313 -2.54 -12.27 11.65
C ASP A 313 -2.46 -10.85 11.12
N MET A 314 -3.41 -10.06 11.62
CA MET A 314 -3.61 -8.65 11.32
C MET A 314 -3.79 -7.97 12.68
N SER A 315 -2.82 -7.14 13.06
CA SER A 315 -2.92 -6.28 14.23
C SER A 315 -3.39 -4.90 13.76
N ILE A 316 -4.56 -4.48 14.25
CA ILE A 316 -5.00 -3.09 14.11
C ILE A 316 -4.42 -2.35 15.32
N HIS A 317 -3.47 -1.45 15.08
CA HIS A 317 -3.03 -0.52 16.11
C HIS A 317 -4.18 0.47 16.34
N ARG A 318 -4.80 0.43 17.53
CA ARG A 318 -5.87 1.36 17.89
C ARG A 318 -5.28 2.78 17.93
N SER A 319 -5.52 3.56 16.87
CA SER A 319 -5.29 5.00 16.87
C SER A 319 -6.15 5.66 17.96
N ILE A 320 -5.48 6.44 18.80
CA ILE A 320 -6.01 7.24 19.92
C ILE A 320 -6.74 8.47 19.34
N ARG A 321 -7.86 8.83 19.98
CA ARG A 321 -8.65 10.03 19.68
C ARG A 321 -7.89 11.31 19.97
#